data_AF-A0A0L7KG07-F1
#
_entry.id   AF-A0A0L7KG07-F1
#
_cell.length_a   1.000
_cell.length_b   1.000
_cell.length_c   1.000
_cell.angle_alpha   90.00
_cell.angle_beta   90.00
_cell.angle_gamma   90.00
#
_symmetry.space_group_name_H-M   'P 1'
#
loop_
_entity.id
_entity.type
_entity.pdbx_description
1 polymer ?
#
loop_
_entity_poly.entity_id
_entity_poly.type
_entity_poly.pdbx_seq_one_letter_code
_entity_poly.pdbx_strand_id
1 'polypeptide(L)'
;VHYVPGWDCHGLPIELKALQKAKKTVKQNELTDPVHIRQIAREFALQTVENQKAAFKSWGIMADWDQSYLTLSKGYVQNQLRQFFNMYEKGLVFRALKPVYWSPSSNKPLSAIIWTTTPWTLVANRAICYNPQLKYSIVTLSNMGKELYLVGSGLIEGLEKTLGVEIQRHFEFDGHQLQGVTYTNKLVTGILPFLEADHVTEGKGTGLVHTAPAHGPDDFLVALKNNMHVECNVDESGCYANLDPALNGLPVLSEGQDTVISLLGTSVLHRGTYIHSYPLDWRTKKPVILRASRQWFIDTAALKERALSSARETAVLVYITTEGMGRIINNLCELIEKHGTDIWWTSQVESLLPADVINEHNLNTKEKLLDDCQSEVIRVRNILKYLLGVVSDVKKPLFAQKPVLNYFDAYMVKETEVFLAQINESYNNLRYNNVAQSILYFISNKVSGLYCHCIKDRLYCSQKESNDRISAQLVLHTILVSLFKALGPILPHLIEEAWLHHPLKEKPFYFTEDIPVLTSSSIDVSVMDAILDLKKDVCSLGKNENLKKLNAQIRLNSDLFLILEGLNSSDGVNDSVLCEILEVSSVSLEEVRNGGKWNVSLSQSKNSQCLRCRKYNAVQ
;
A
#
# COMPACT_ATOMS: atom_id res chain seq x y z
N VAL A 1 -5.93 -10.39 22.61
CA VAL A 1 -5.37 -10.46 21.23
C VAL A 1 -4.12 -11.33 21.28
N HIS A 2 -3.88 -12.17 20.26
CA HIS A 2 -2.68 -13.01 20.16
C HIS A 2 -1.99 -12.74 18.82
N TYR A 3 -0.87 -12.01 18.85
CA TYR A 3 -0.13 -11.62 17.65
C TYR A 3 1.28 -12.19 17.74
N VAL A 4 1.59 -13.14 16.85
CA VAL A 4 2.91 -13.75 16.71
C VAL A 4 3.55 -13.17 15.45
N PRO A 5 4.67 -12.44 15.55
CA PRO A 5 5.38 -11.94 14.39
C PRO A 5 6.20 -13.06 13.76
N GLY A 6 6.51 -12.93 12.48
CA GLY A 6 7.32 -13.91 11.79
C GLY A 6 8.06 -13.37 10.58
N TRP A 7 9.10 -14.09 10.19
CA TRP A 7 10.06 -13.68 9.18
C TRP A 7 10.24 -14.76 8.11
N ASP A 8 10.25 -14.32 6.85
CA ASP A 8 10.86 -15.13 5.79
C ASP A 8 12.39 -15.01 5.86
N CYS A 9 13.05 -16.16 5.78
CA CYS A 9 14.47 -16.36 6.01
C CYS A 9 15.15 -17.15 4.86
N HIS A 10 14.46 -17.33 3.73
CA HIS A 10 14.93 -18.10 2.59
C HIS A 10 15.00 -17.27 1.28
N GLY A 11 15.62 -17.86 0.26
CA GLY A 11 15.58 -17.39 -1.12
C GLY A 11 16.64 -16.35 -1.50
N LEU A 12 16.69 -16.11 -2.82
CA LEU A 12 17.65 -15.26 -3.51
C LEU A 12 17.78 -13.80 -2.97
N PRO A 13 16.75 -13.16 -2.35
CA PRO A 13 16.92 -11.90 -1.64
C PRO A 13 18.01 -11.93 -0.58
N ILE A 14 18.04 -12.99 0.23
CA ILE A 14 18.93 -13.17 1.39
C ILE A 14 20.30 -13.66 0.92
N GLU A 15 20.35 -14.69 0.07
CA GLU A 15 21.61 -15.28 -0.42
C GLU A 15 22.49 -14.24 -1.10
N LEU A 16 21.94 -13.42 -2.01
CA LEU A 16 22.72 -12.37 -2.68
C LEU A 16 23.21 -11.27 -1.73
N LYS A 17 22.44 -10.90 -0.69
CA LYS A 17 22.89 -9.93 0.33
C LYS A 17 23.98 -10.52 1.23
N ALA A 18 23.81 -11.77 1.65
CA ALA A 18 24.77 -12.51 2.45
C ALA A 18 26.12 -12.66 1.72
N LEU A 19 26.10 -13.07 0.45
CA LEU A 19 27.27 -13.20 -0.40
C LEU A 19 27.92 -11.85 -0.74
N GLN A 20 27.15 -10.79 -0.96
CA GLN A 20 27.68 -9.42 -1.12
C GLN A 20 28.42 -8.94 0.14
N LYS A 21 27.95 -9.31 1.33
CA LYS A 21 28.62 -8.97 2.60
C LYS A 21 29.89 -9.83 2.79
N ALA A 22 29.80 -11.14 2.58
CA ALA A 22 30.93 -12.07 2.74
C ALA A 22 32.10 -11.82 1.77
N LYS A 23 31.82 -11.36 0.54
CA LYS A 23 32.85 -10.96 -0.45
C LYS A 23 33.79 -9.84 0.00
N LYS A 24 33.53 -9.17 1.14
CA LYS A 24 34.45 -8.21 1.76
C LYS A 24 35.41 -8.81 2.78
N THR A 25 35.31 -10.10 3.10
CA THR A 25 35.98 -10.71 4.26
C THR A 25 36.47 -12.16 4.02
N VAL A 26 35.87 -12.89 3.08
CA VAL A 26 36.10 -14.34 2.83
C VAL A 26 36.89 -14.55 1.54
N LYS A 27 37.72 -15.61 1.45
CA LYS A 27 38.52 -15.89 0.25
C LYS A 27 37.63 -16.41 -0.88
N GLN A 28 37.98 -16.05 -2.11
CA GLN A 28 37.14 -16.28 -3.29
C GLN A 28 36.85 -17.77 -3.58
N ASN A 29 37.74 -18.68 -3.15
CA ASN A 29 37.58 -20.13 -3.32
C ASN A 29 36.64 -20.79 -2.29
N GLU A 30 36.27 -20.10 -1.20
CA GLU A 30 35.36 -20.62 -0.17
C GLU A 30 33.88 -20.34 -0.51
N LEU A 31 33.63 -19.46 -1.50
CA LEU A 31 32.30 -19.03 -1.94
C LEU A 31 31.63 -19.98 -2.96
N THR A 32 32.11 -21.21 -3.09
CA THR A 32 31.62 -22.22 -4.04
C THR A 32 30.92 -23.42 -3.38
N ASP A 33 31.07 -23.64 -2.07
CA ASP A 33 30.41 -24.74 -1.36
C ASP A 33 28.94 -24.41 -1.00
N PRO A 34 27.95 -25.18 -1.49
CA PRO A 34 26.55 -24.99 -1.14
C PRO A 34 26.24 -25.18 0.36
N VAL A 35 27.06 -25.86 1.16
CA VAL A 35 26.86 -25.94 2.62
C VAL A 35 27.25 -24.61 3.27
N HIS A 36 28.46 -24.12 3.01
CA HIS A 36 28.97 -22.84 3.51
C HIS A 36 28.09 -21.65 3.08
N ILE A 37 27.68 -21.58 1.81
CA ILE A 37 26.77 -20.53 1.31
C ILE A 37 25.46 -20.48 2.12
N ARG A 38 24.85 -21.63 2.40
CA ARG A 38 23.62 -21.72 3.22
C ARG A 38 23.85 -21.36 4.69
N GLN A 39 25.05 -21.56 5.21
CA GLN A 39 25.40 -21.11 6.56
C GLN A 39 25.54 -19.58 6.63
N ILE A 40 26.28 -18.95 5.72
CA ILE A 40 26.38 -17.47 5.63
C ILE A 40 24.98 -16.85 5.45
N ALA A 41 24.13 -17.44 4.59
CA ALA A 41 22.76 -16.99 4.38
C ALA A 41 21.91 -17.08 5.65
N ARG A 42 22.02 -18.17 6.42
CA ARG A 42 21.34 -18.36 7.72
C ARG A 42 21.80 -17.33 8.75
N GLU A 43 23.11 -17.12 8.89
CA GLU A 43 23.67 -16.16 9.84
C GLU A 43 23.27 -14.72 9.50
N PHE A 44 23.27 -14.36 8.21
CA PHE A 44 22.76 -13.08 7.73
C PHE A 44 21.26 -12.91 8.00
N ALA A 45 20.45 -13.95 7.78
CA ALA A 45 19.01 -13.92 8.06
C ALA A 45 18.75 -13.69 9.55
N LEU A 46 19.38 -14.48 10.44
CA LEU A 46 19.21 -14.36 11.90
C LEU A 46 19.63 -12.97 12.43
N GLN A 47 20.74 -12.41 11.95
CA GLN A 47 21.13 -11.04 12.32
C GLN A 47 20.13 -9.98 11.80
N THR A 48 19.51 -10.22 10.64
CA THR A 48 18.50 -9.32 10.08
C THR A 48 17.19 -9.38 10.89
N VAL A 49 16.79 -10.59 11.32
CA VAL A 49 15.65 -10.82 12.22
C VAL A 49 15.80 -10.00 13.50
N GLU A 50 16.91 -10.15 14.24
CA GLU A 50 17.09 -9.44 15.51
C GLU A 50 17.17 -7.92 15.33
N ASN A 51 17.77 -7.41 14.24
CA ASN A 51 17.77 -5.98 13.93
C ASN A 51 16.34 -5.44 13.67
N GLN A 52 15.50 -6.19 12.94
CA GLN A 52 14.11 -5.81 12.68
C GLN A 52 13.24 -5.96 13.93
N LYS A 53 13.46 -7.00 14.72
CA LYS A 53 12.79 -7.25 16.02
C LYS A 53 13.07 -6.13 17.02
N ALA A 54 14.30 -5.62 17.07
CA ALA A 54 14.66 -4.45 17.87
C ALA A 54 13.91 -3.17 17.41
N ALA A 55 13.81 -2.94 16.10
CA ALA A 55 13.07 -1.80 15.54
C ALA A 55 11.56 -1.89 15.81
N PHE A 56 10.93 -3.06 15.60
CA PHE A 56 9.51 -3.25 15.88
C PHE A 56 9.20 -3.10 17.38
N LYS A 57 10.11 -3.55 18.27
CA LYS A 57 10.01 -3.32 19.71
C LYS A 57 10.11 -1.83 20.06
N SER A 58 11.00 -1.05 19.43
CA SER A 58 11.12 0.39 19.71
C SER A 58 9.95 1.23 19.16
N TRP A 59 9.18 0.70 18.22
CA TRP A 59 7.90 1.27 17.79
C TRP A 59 6.74 0.97 18.75
N GLY A 60 6.95 0.18 19.81
CA GLY A 60 5.93 -0.14 20.81
C GLY A 60 4.98 -1.29 20.40
N ILE A 61 5.35 -2.10 19.40
CA ILE A 61 4.50 -3.21 18.94
C ILE A 61 4.41 -4.29 20.02
N MET A 62 3.18 -4.52 20.51
CA MET A 62 2.87 -5.60 21.45
C MET A 62 2.66 -6.91 20.69
N ALA A 63 3.59 -7.86 20.85
CA ALA A 63 3.58 -9.14 20.16
C ALA A 63 4.24 -10.23 21.03
N ASP A 64 3.98 -11.50 20.70
CA ASP A 64 4.76 -12.62 21.25
C ASP A 64 6.13 -12.70 20.57
N TRP A 65 7.09 -11.99 21.16
CA TRP A 65 8.46 -11.90 20.65
C TRP A 65 9.30 -13.16 20.90
N ASP A 66 8.77 -14.14 21.62
CA ASP A 66 9.51 -15.33 22.06
C ASP A 66 9.03 -16.58 21.30
N GLN A 67 7.75 -16.66 20.93
CA GLN A 67 7.19 -17.67 20.01
C GLN A 67 7.24 -17.25 18.51
N SER A 68 8.01 -16.20 18.19
CA SER A 68 8.21 -15.70 16.83
C SER A 68 8.57 -16.78 15.80
N TYR A 69 7.85 -16.85 14.67
CA TYR A 69 8.07 -17.90 13.66
C TYR A 69 9.07 -17.49 12.57
N LEU A 70 9.97 -18.40 12.20
CA LEU A 70 10.94 -18.21 11.12
C LEU A 70 10.74 -19.30 10.06
N THR A 71 10.76 -18.97 8.77
CA THR A 71 10.61 -20.00 7.71
C THR A 71 11.76 -21.01 7.71
N LEU A 72 12.92 -20.65 8.27
CA LEU A 72 14.08 -21.56 8.47
C LEU A 72 13.97 -22.50 9.68
N SER A 73 12.93 -22.37 10.51
CA SER A 73 12.78 -23.20 11.71
C SER A 73 12.40 -24.65 11.37
N LYS A 74 12.98 -25.61 12.09
CA LYS A 74 12.84 -27.06 11.82
C LYS A 74 11.37 -27.50 11.65
N GLY A 75 10.48 -27.06 12.53
CA GLY A 75 9.05 -27.38 12.47
C GLY A 75 8.32 -26.76 11.26
N TYR A 76 8.74 -25.58 10.81
CA TYR A 76 8.17 -24.92 9.63
C TYR A 76 8.52 -25.70 8.35
N VAL A 77 9.79 -26.05 8.18
CA VAL A 77 10.28 -26.87 7.06
C VAL A 77 9.65 -28.27 7.07
N GLN A 78 9.50 -28.88 8.25
CA GLN A 78 8.79 -30.16 8.39
C GLN A 78 7.31 -30.07 7.95
N ASN A 79 6.60 -28.99 8.30
CA ASN A 79 5.24 -28.78 7.82
C ASN A 79 5.19 -28.57 6.29
N GLN A 80 6.10 -27.76 5.74
CA GLN A 80 6.20 -27.51 4.30
C GLN A 80 6.38 -28.82 3.50
N LEU A 81 7.26 -29.72 3.96
CA LEU A 81 7.47 -31.03 3.34
C LEU A 81 6.24 -31.94 3.47
N ARG A 82 5.50 -31.89 4.59
CA ARG A 82 4.21 -32.60 4.72
C ARG A 82 3.18 -32.08 3.72
N GLN A 83 3.09 -30.77 3.49
CA GLN A 83 2.15 -30.23 2.49
C GLN A 83 2.56 -30.61 1.05
N PHE A 84 3.85 -30.68 0.74
CA PHE A 84 4.31 -31.23 -0.55
C PHE A 84 3.86 -32.69 -0.75
N PHE A 85 4.05 -33.54 0.27
CA PHE A 85 3.58 -34.93 0.25
C PHE A 85 2.06 -35.02 0.08
N ASN A 86 1.29 -34.23 0.85
CA ASN A 86 -0.18 -34.15 0.75
C ASN A 86 -0.68 -33.73 -0.65
N MET A 87 0.12 -33.01 -1.44
CA MET A 87 -0.21 -32.64 -2.84
C MET A 87 0.18 -33.75 -3.81
N TYR A 88 1.31 -34.42 -3.58
CA TYR A 88 1.75 -35.58 -4.37
C TYR A 88 0.76 -36.75 -4.26
N GLU A 89 0.30 -37.10 -3.05
CA GLU A 89 -0.72 -38.13 -2.81
C GLU A 89 -2.05 -37.84 -3.53
N LYS A 90 -2.37 -36.56 -3.76
CA LYS A 90 -3.59 -36.11 -4.46
C LYS A 90 -3.42 -36.07 -5.98
N GLY A 91 -2.32 -36.60 -6.52
CA GLY A 91 -2.05 -36.66 -7.96
C GLY A 91 -1.70 -35.31 -8.60
N LEU A 92 -1.49 -34.26 -7.80
CA LEU A 92 -1.24 -32.89 -8.29
C LEU A 92 0.22 -32.67 -8.76
N VAL A 93 1.03 -33.73 -8.80
CA VAL A 93 2.48 -33.70 -9.11
C VAL A 93 2.87 -34.99 -9.83
N PHE A 94 3.42 -34.91 -11.06
CA PHE A 94 3.76 -36.09 -11.90
C PHE A 94 5.04 -35.89 -12.75
N ARG A 95 5.44 -36.91 -13.54
CA ARG A 95 6.72 -36.97 -14.31
C ARG A 95 6.62 -37.93 -15.51
N ALA A 96 7.18 -37.58 -16.69
CA ALA A 96 7.08 -38.38 -17.94
C ALA A 96 8.29 -38.21 -18.92
N LEU A 97 8.40 -39.06 -19.96
CA LEU A 97 9.45 -39.10 -21.02
C LEU A 97 8.93 -39.76 -22.33
N LYS A 98 9.44 -39.41 -23.54
CA LYS A 98 9.13 -40.11 -24.83
C LYS A 98 10.11 -39.80 -26.01
N PRO A 99 10.52 -40.81 -26.82
CA PRO A 99 11.10 -40.73 -28.20
C PRO A 99 10.19 -41.48 -29.24
N VAL A 100 10.37 -41.68 -30.56
CA VAL A 100 11.10 -41.15 -31.78
C VAL A 100 10.30 -41.70 -33.03
N TYR A 101 10.67 -41.88 -34.32
CA TYR A 101 11.88 -41.85 -35.20
C TYR A 101 11.46 -41.82 -36.72
N TRP A 102 12.42 -41.78 -37.67
CA TRP A 102 12.31 -42.24 -39.10
C TRP A 102 11.48 -41.38 -40.11
N SER A 103 11.82 -41.10 -41.39
CA SER A 103 13.07 -41.09 -42.21
C SER A 103 12.83 -40.34 -43.60
N PRO A 104 13.53 -40.52 -44.77
CA PRO A 104 13.79 -39.37 -45.71
C PRO A 104 13.47 -39.54 -47.23
N SER A 105 13.43 -38.44 -48.03
CA SER A 105 14.24 -38.28 -49.28
C SER A 105 14.05 -36.95 -50.10
N SER A 106 15.00 -36.00 -49.98
CA SER A 106 15.38 -34.97 -51.01
C SER A 106 14.30 -33.90 -51.44
N ASN A 107 14.49 -32.92 -52.36
CA ASN A 107 15.60 -32.56 -53.27
C ASN A 107 15.58 -31.05 -53.72
N LYS A 108 16.71 -30.53 -54.24
CA LYS A 108 16.99 -29.18 -54.83
C LYS A 108 16.76 -27.91 -53.96
N PRO A 109 17.60 -26.86 -54.09
CA PRO A 109 17.58 -25.72 -53.15
C PRO A 109 16.64 -24.56 -53.56
N LEU A 110 15.80 -24.16 -52.61
CA LEU A 110 15.15 -22.86 -52.50
C LEU A 110 15.59 -22.25 -51.16
N SER A 111 16.05 -21.00 -51.14
CA SER A 111 16.54 -20.34 -49.92
C SER A 111 15.40 -19.62 -49.19
N ALA A 112 15.38 -19.66 -47.85
CA ALA A 112 14.37 -18.98 -47.04
C ALA A 112 14.96 -17.75 -46.34
N ILE A 113 14.34 -16.57 -46.48
CA ILE A 113 14.79 -15.37 -45.79
C ILE A 113 14.14 -15.29 -44.40
N ILE A 114 14.95 -15.46 -43.35
CA ILE A 114 14.56 -15.32 -41.94
C ILE A 114 15.09 -14.01 -41.34
N TRP A 115 14.43 -13.51 -40.30
CA TRP A 115 14.86 -12.35 -39.52
C TRP A 115 14.87 -12.66 -38.01
N THR A 116 15.80 -12.07 -37.27
CA THR A 116 15.86 -12.18 -35.80
C THR A 116 16.63 -11.02 -35.17
N THR A 117 16.28 -10.65 -33.93
CA THR A 117 17.06 -9.74 -33.08
C THR A 117 18.07 -10.46 -32.18
N THR A 118 18.07 -11.80 -32.14
CA THR A 118 18.95 -12.63 -31.30
C THR A 118 19.75 -13.65 -32.11
N PRO A 119 20.72 -13.23 -32.96
CA PRO A 119 21.51 -14.14 -33.81
C PRO A 119 22.16 -15.33 -33.09
N TRP A 120 22.48 -15.21 -31.80
CA TRP A 120 23.00 -16.31 -30.99
C TRP A 120 22.05 -17.52 -30.87
N THR A 121 20.74 -17.33 -31.11
CA THR A 121 19.76 -18.42 -31.11
C THR A 121 19.77 -19.27 -32.39
N LEU A 122 20.42 -18.81 -33.47
CA LEU A 122 20.39 -19.47 -34.78
C LEU A 122 21.07 -20.85 -34.80
N VAL A 123 21.98 -21.14 -33.86
CA VAL A 123 22.60 -22.47 -33.68
C VAL A 123 21.70 -23.47 -32.94
N ALA A 124 20.64 -22.99 -32.28
CA ALA A 124 19.58 -23.79 -31.69
C ALA A 124 18.33 -23.87 -32.59
N ASN A 125 18.44 -23.43 -33.85
CA ASN A 125 17.37 -23.49 -34.82
C ASN A 125 16.95 -24.95 -35.12
N ARG A 126 15.63 -25.20 -35.11
CA ARG A 126 15.04 -26.52 -35.36
C ARG A 126 13.87 -26.51 -36.35
N ALA A 127 13.33 -25.34 -36.72
CA ALA A 127 12.27 -25.18 -37.73
C ALA A 127 12.23 -23.75 -38.29
N ILE A 128 11.43 -23.53 -39.34
CA ILE A 128 10.97 -22.20 -39.77
C ILE A 128 9.44 -22.17 -39.61
N CYS A 129 8.94 -21.23 -38.83
CA CYS A 129 7.51 -20.97 -38.70
C CYS A 129 6.99 -20.09 -39.84
N TYR A 130 5.82 -20.45 -40.35
CA TYR A 130 5.01 -19.68 -41.30
C TYR A 130 3.54 -19.66 -40.84
N ASN A 131 2.73 -18.77 -41.38
CA ASN A 131 1.29 -18.71 -41.12
C ASN A 131 0.53 -19.12 -42.39
N PRO A 132 -0.32 -20.17 -42.38
CA PRO A 132 -1.00 -20.69 -43.57
C PRO A 132 -2.04 -19.72 -44.17
N GLN A 133 -2.44 -18.68 -43.44
CA GLN A 133 -3.38 -17.64 -43.90
C GLN A 133 -2.69 -16.48 -44.65
N LEU A 134 -1.37 -16.35 -44.55
CA LEU A 134 -0.60 -15.31 -45.22
C LEU A 134 -0.19 -15.73 -46.63
N LYS A 135 0.24 -14.77 -47.45
CA LYS A 135 0.80 -15.01 -48.78
C LYS A 135 2.32 -14.97 -48.78
N TYR A 136 2.90 -15.79 -49.64
CA TYR A 136 4.35 -15.95 -49.79
C TYR A 136 4.75 -15.82 -51.26
N SER A 137 5.97 -15.33 -51.47
CA SER A 137 6.51 -15.06 -52.79
C SER A 137 7.89 -15.69 -52.98
N ILE A 138 8.13 -16.19 -54.18
CA ILE A 138 9.48 -16.52 -54.66
C ILE A 138 10.04 -15.30 -55.38
N VAL A 139 11.21 -14.84 -54.94
CA VAL A 139 11.85 -13.61 -55.40
C VAL A 139 13.32 -13.84 -55.76
N THR A 140 13.91 -12.94 -56.57
CA THR A 140 15.36 -12.84 -56.77
C THR A 140 15.84 -11.45 -56.34
N LEU A 141 16.96 -11.40 -55.62
CA LEU A 141 17.61 -10.14 -55.24
C LEU A 141 18.51 -9.68 -56.39
N SER A 142 18.31 -8.46 -56.88
CA SER A 142 19.01 -7.89 -58.04
C SER A 142 20.55 -7.91 -57.95
N ASN A 143 21.11 -7.97 -56.74
CA ASN A 143 22.56 -8.04 -56.47
C ASN A 143 23.13 -9.47 -56.25
N MET A 144 22.29 -10.50 -56.08
CA MET A 144 22.71 -11.88 -55.71
C MET A 144 22.54 -12.91 -56.84
N GLY A 145 22.23 -12.46 -58.06
CA GLY A 145 22.12 -13.33 -59.24
C GLY A 145 20.80 -14.10 -59.31
N LYS A 146 20.84 -15.35 -59.84
CA LYS A 146 19.64 -16.16 -60.11
C LYS A 146 19.22 -17.08 -58.94
N GLU A 147 19.65 -16.77 -57.72
CA GLU A 147 19.22 -17.51 -56.53
C GLU A 147 17.77 -17.17 -56.18
N LEU A 148 16.97 -18.20 -55.92
CA LEU A 148 15.56 -18.06 -55.55
C LEU A 148 15.42 -17.98 -54.02
N TYR A 149 14.69 -16.97 -53.57
CA TYR A 149 14.45 -16.68 -52.17
C TYR A 149 12.95 -16.70 -51.86
N LEU A 150 12.58 -17.25 -50.71
CA LEU A 150 11.21 -17.28 -50.18
C LEU A 150 11.05 -16.20 -49.09
N VAL A 151 9.97 -15.41 -49.20
CA VAL A 151 9.60 -14.32 -48.28
C VAL A 151 8.08 -14.17 -48.22
N GLY A 152 7.52 -13.62 -47.13
CA GLY A 152 6.10 -13.23 -47.06
C GLY A 152 5.79 -12.03 -47.97
N SER A 153 4.70 -12.10 -48.75
CA SER A 153 4.38 -11.11 -49.79
C SER A 153 4.21 -9.69 -49.25
N GLY A 154 3.46 -9.49 -48.15
CA GLY A 154 3.24 -8.16 -47.57
C GLY A 154 4.49 -7.49 -46.99
N LEU A 155 5.61 -8.20 -46.88
CA LEU A 155 6.86 -7.71 -46.31
C LEU A 155 7.95 -7.38 -47.35
N ILE A 156 7.70 -7.59 -48.64
CA ILE A 156 8.68 -7.33 -49.72
C ILE A 156 9.15 -5.87 -49.69
N GLU A 157 8.24 -4.88 -49.70
CA GLU A 157 8.61 -3.46 -49.69
C GLU A 157 9.45 -3.07 -48.47
N GLY A 158 9.19 -3.68 -47.31
CA GLY A 158 9.97 -3.45 -46.08
C GLY A 158 11.37 -4.04 -46.19
N LEU A 159 11.48 -5.21 -46.83
CA LEU A 159 12.75 -5.86 -47.10
C LEU A 159 13.58 -5.10 -48.15
N GLU A 160 12.98 -4.61 -49.23
CA GLU A 160 13.64 -3.75 -50.23
C GLU A 160 14.27 -2.51 -49.57
N LYS A 161 13.49 -1.79 -48.75
CA LYS A 161 13.93 -0.60 -48.00
C LYS A 161 15.05 -0.92 -46.99
N THR A 162 15.12 -2.16 -46.49
CA THR A 162 16.14 -2.61 -45.52
C THR A 162 17.42 -3.11 -46.19
N LEU A 163 17.30 -3.85 -47.29
CA LEU A 163 18.44 -4.38 -48.05
C LEU A 163 19.07 -3.34 -48.98
N GLY A 164 18.30 -2.33 -49.41
CA GLY A 164 18.72 -1.33 -50.39
C GLY A 164 18.79 -1.86 -51.83
N VAL A 165 18.00 -2.89 -52.15
CA VAL A 165 17.99 -3.58 -53.45
C VAL A 165 16.57 -3.80 -53.95
N GLU A 166 16.40 -3.79 -55.28
CA GLU A 166 15.16 -4.15 -55.95
C GLU A 166 14.95 -5.67 -55.86
N ILE A 167 13.74 -6.09 -55.47
CA ILE A 167 13.36 -7.49 -55.26
C ILE A 167 12.35 -7.92 -56.33
N GLN A 168 12.84 -8.61 -57.37
CA GLN A 168 11.96 -9.11 -58.43
C GLN A 168 11.16 -10.32 -57.93
N ARG A 169 9.84 -10.16 -57.78
CA ARG A 169 8.90 -11.26 -57.51
C ARG A 169 8.60 -12.05 -58.79
N HIS A 170 8.79 -13.36 -58.74
CA HIS A 170 8.52 -14.29 -59.86
C HIS A 170 7.18 -15.01 -59.72
N PHE A 171 6.82 -15.39 -58.50
CA PHE A 171 5.60 -16.14 -58.20
C PHE A 171 5.08 -15.80 -56.81
N GLU A 172 3.76 -15.80 -56.64
CA GLU A 172 3.06 -15.62 -55.35
C GLU A 172 2.08 -16.76 -55.14
N PHE A 173 1.97 -17.23 -53.89
CA PHE A 173 1.09 -18.32 -53.49
C PHE A 173 0.65 -18.19 -52.02
N ASP A 174 -0.34 -18.98 -51.63
CA ASP A 174 -0.90 -18.94 -50.28
C ASP A 174 -0.12 -19.86 -49.32
N GLY A 175 0.03 -19.44 -48.06
CA GLY A 175 0.93 -20.08 -47.09
C GLY A 175 0.63 -21.54 -46.79
N HIS A 176 -0.61 -22.02 -46.98
CA HIS A 176 -0.94 -23.44 -46.84
C HIS A 176 -0.10 -24.35 -47.76
N GLN A 177 0.46 -23.85 -48.86
CA GLN A 177 1.32 -24.61 -49.76
C GLN A 177 2.76 -24.80 -49.23
N LEU A 178 3.11 -24.17 -48.09
CA LEU A 178 4.35 -24.46 -47.35
C LEU A 178 4.23 -25.70 -46.44
N GLN A 179 3.05 -26.33 -46.36
CA GLN A 179 2.82 -27.49 -45.51
C GLN A 179 3.70 -28.68 -45.96
N GLY A 180 4.52 -29.19 -45.03
CA GLY A 180 5.46 -30.27 -45.30
C GLY A 180 6.75 -29.86 -46.03
N VAL A 181 6.98 -28.57 -46.30
CA VAL A 181 8.25 -28.09 -46.85
C VAL A 181 9.39 -28.31 -45.83
N THR A 182 10.59 -28.58 -46.34
CA THR A 182 11.79 -28.81 -45.52
C THR A 182 13.00 -28.07 -46.10
N TYR A 183 13.97 -27.73 -45.24
CA TYR A 183 15.19 -27.00 -45.61
C TYR A 183 16.42 -27.56 -44.89
N THR A 184 17.60 -27.12 -45.32
CA THR A 184 18.90 -27.40 -44.68
C THR A 184 19.48 -26.10 -44.13
N ASN A 185 20.05 -26.13 -42.92
CA ASN A 185 20.69 -24.97 -42.30
C ASN A 185 22.23 -25.12 -42.35
N LYS A 186 22.96 -24.01 -42.52
CA LYS A 186 24.43 -23.99 -42.51
C LYS A 186 25.02 -24.21 -41.11
N LEU A 187 24.29 -23.85 -40.05
CA LEU A 187 24.71 -23.95 -38.64
C LEU A 187 24.24 -25.24 -37.95
N VAL A 188 23.32 -26.00 -38.56
CA VAL A 188 22.67 -27.16 -37.95
C VAL A 188 22.62 -28.30 -38.95
N THR A 189 23.21 -29.45 -38.58
CA THR A 189 23.24 -30.64 -39.42
C THR A 189 21.88 -31.31 -39.51
N GLY A 190 21.49 -31.69 -40.74
CA GLY A 190 20.23 -32.40 -41.03
C GLY A 190 19.27 -31.61 -41.91
N ILE A 191 18.05 -32.13 -42.02
CA ILE A 191 16.93 -31.50 -42.72
C ILE A 191 15.90 -31.09 -41.65
N LEU A 192 15.42 -29.85 -41.73
CA LEU A 192 14.51 -29.22 -40.76
C LEU A 192 13.17 -28.85 -41.41
N PRO A 193 12.03 -28.90 -40.69
CA PRO A 193 10.71 -28.64 -41.26
C PRO A 193 10.30 -27.16 -41.26
N PHE A 194 9.41 -26.81 -42.17
CA PHE A 194 8.50 -25.66 -42.04
C PHE A 194 7.29 -26.05 -41.19
N LEU A 195 6.84 -25.17 -40.30
CA LEU A 195 5.75 -25.43 -39.34
C LEU A 195 4.72 -24.29 -39.27
N GLU A 196 3.46 -24.64 -39.04
CA GLU A 196 2.34 -23.70 -38.92
C GLU A 196 2.28 -23.06 -37.53
N ALA A 197 2.43 -21.73 -37.47
CA ALA A 197 2.37 -20.97 -36.22
C ALA A 197 1.65 -19.62 -36.35
N ASP A 198 0.68 -19.42 -35.47
CA ASP A 198 -0.24 -18.27 -35.48
C ASP A 198 0.44 -16.97 -35.01
N HIS A 199 1.63 -17.05 -34.40
CA HIS A 199 2.45 -15.89 -34.02
C HIS A 199 3.12 -15.19 -35.23
N VAL A 200 3.15 -15.83 -36.39
CA VAL A 200 3.77 -15.27 -37.60
C VAL A 200 2.77 -14.32 -38.29
N THR A 201 3.19 -13.08 -38.48
CA THR A 201 2.36 -11.96 -38.98
C THR A 201 3.13 -11.08 -39.97
N GLU A 202 2.41 -10.31 -40.80
CA GLU A 202 3.02 -9.35 -41.73
C GLU A 202 3.48 -8.04 -41.05
N GLY A 203 3.45 -7.96 -39.72
CA GLY A 203 3.78 -6.72 -39.00
C GLY A 203 5.28 -6.41 -38.91
N LYS A 204 6.16 -7.43 -38.88
CA LYS A 204 7.63 -7.28 -38.74
C LYS A 204 8.38 -8.48 -39.34
N GLY A 205 9.64 -8.28 -39.71
CA GLY A 205 10.53 -9.34 -40.17
C GLY A 205 10.29 -9.68 -41.65
N THR A 206 10.23 -10.98 -41.97
CA THR A 206 10.22 -11.51 -43.36
C THR A 206 9.04 -12.44 -43.64
N GLY A 207 8.11 -12.60 -42.69
CA GLY A 207 7.00 -13.57 -42.76
C GLY A 207 7.42 -15.01 -42.50
N LEU A 208 8.71 -15.25 -42.27
CA LEU A 208 9.30 -16.55 -41.92
C LEU A 208 10.13 -16.38 -40.64
N VAL A 209 9.67 -16.99 -39.55
CA VAL A 209 10.31 -16.86 -38.24
C VAL A 209 11.17 -18.09 -37.99
N HIS A 210 12.46 -17.92 -37.72
CA HIS A 210 13.31 -19.05 -37.32
C HIS A 210 12.95 -19.49 -35.89
N THR A 211 12.88 -20.80 -35.65
CA THR A 211 12.40 -21.35 -34.39
C THR A 211 13.54 -21.98 -33.60
N ALA A 212 13.79 -21.48 -32.39
CA ALA A 212 14.79 -21.99 -31.43
C ALA A 212 14.11 -22.43 -30.11
N PRO A 213 13.58 -23.66 -30.04
CA PRO A 213 12.63 -24.09 -28.98
C PRO A 213 13.08 -23.97 -27.53
N ALA A 214 14.39 -23.87 -27.25
CA ALA A 214 14.89 -23.68 -25.89
C ALA A 214 14.99 -22.21 -25.44
N HIS A 215 14.72 -21.26 -26.34
CA HIS A 215 15.05 -19.84 -26.20
C HIS A 215 13.91 -18.86 -26.59
N GLY A 216 12.76 -19.36 -27.03
CA GLY A 216 11.55 -18.56 -27.28
C GLY A 216 10.30 -19.23 -26.68
N PRO A 217 9.32 -18.48 -26.15
CA PRO A 217 8.12 -19.07 -25.54
C PRO A 217 7.17 -19.62 -26.61
N ASP A 218 6.93 -18.87 -27.68
CA ASP A 218 6.12 -19.30 -28.82
C ASP A 218 6.82 -20.43 -29.61
N ASP A 219 8.15 -20.35 -29.74
CA ASP A 219 8.96 -21.45 -30.29
C ASP A 219 8.81 -22.75 -29.50
N PHE A 220 8.74 -22.66 -28.17
CA PHE A 220 8.49 -23.80 -27.29
C PHE A 220 7.05 -24.32 -27.44
N LEU A 221 6.05 -23.45 -27.59
CA LEU A 221 4.67 -23.86 -27.85
C LEU A 221 4.51 -24.54 -29.23
N VAL A 222 5.17 -24.05 -30.28
CA VAL A 222 5.21 -24.69 -31.60
C VAL A 222 5.96 -26.02 -31.52
N ALA A 223 7.06 -26.10 -30.76
CA ALA A 223 7.77 -27.35 -30.52
C ALA A 223 6.93 -28.39 -29.78
N LEU A 224 6.10 -27.97 -28.81
CA LEU A 224 5.13 -28.85 -28.15
C LEU A 224 4.04 -29.32 -29.14
N LYS A 225 3.41 -28.39 -29.88
CA LYS A 225 2.40 -28.66 -30.92
C LYS A 225 2.89 -29.71 -31.93
N ASN A 226 4.17 -29.64 -32.31
CA ASN A 226 4.80 -30.49 -33.32
C ASN A 226 5.73 -31.59 -32.77
N ASN A 227 5.70 -31.84 -31.44
CA ASN A 227 6.50 -32.89 -30.76
C ASN A 227 8.02 -32.85 -31.04
N MET A 228 8.60 -31.65 -31.18
CA MET A 228 10.02 -31.46 -31.49
C MET A 228 10.93 -31.69 -30.26
N HIS A 229 12.17 -32.10 -30.50
CA HIS A 229 13.18 -32.19 -29.44
C HIS A 229 13.68 -30.80 -29.02
N VAL A 230 13.42 -30.42 -27.77
CA VAL A 230 13.88 -29.16 -27.16
C VAL A 230 15.24 -29.39 -26.49
N GLU A 231 16.29 -28.90 -27.13
CA GLU A 231 17.68 -29.04 -26.69
C GLU A 231 18.24 -27.68 -26.28
N CYS A 232 18.81 -27.58 -25.08
CA CYS A 232 19.35 -26.33 -24.55
C CYS A 232 20.88 -26.33 -24.62
N ASN A 233 21.42 -25.62 -25.62
CA ASN A 233 22.85 -25.57 -25.89
C ASN A 233 23.56 -24.40 -25.15
N VAL A 234 22.99 -23.97 -24.03
CA VAL A 234 23.47 -22.87 -23.19
C VAL A 234 23.44 -23.31 -21.73
N ASP A 235 24.53 -23.02 -21.01
CA ASP A 235 24.75 -23.43 -19.62
C ASP A 235 24.09 -22.47 -18.60
N GLU A 236 24.44 -22.62 -17.32
CA GLU A 236 23.94 -21.76 -16.24
C GLU A 236 24.67 -20.41 -16.14
N SER A 237 25.84 -20.28 -16.79
CA SER A 237 26.66 -19.07 -16.87
C SER A 237 26.21 -18.12 -17.99
N GLY A 238 25.46 -18.63 -18.98
CA GLY A 238 25.12 -17.91 -20.21
C GLY A 238 26.12 -18.13 -21.35
N CYS A 239 26.89 -19.22 -21.30
CA CYS A 239 27.84 -19.63 -22.33
C CYS A 239 27.31 -20.84 -23.11
N TYR A 240 27.72 -20.99 -24.38
CA TYR A 240 27.36 -22.19 -25.15
C TYR A 240 27.98 -23.46 -24.58
N ALA A 241 27.26 -24.57 -24.67
CA ALA A 241 27.72 -25.90 -24.30
C ALA A 241 27.18 -26.98 -25.26
N ASN A 242 27.94 -28.06 -25.45
CA ASN A 242 27.64 -29.20 -26.32
C ASN A 242 27.42 -28.86 -27.81
N LEU A 243 27.98 -27.74 -28.26
CA LEU A 243 27.94 -27.24 -29.64
C LEU A 243 29.28 -27.49 -30.37
N ASP A 244 29.46 -26.84 -31.52
CA ASP A 244 30.74 -26.75 -32.23
C ASP A 244 31.89 -26.29 -31.31
N PRO A 245 33.11 -26.88 -31.42
CA PRO A 245 34.28 -26.46 -30.66
C PRO A 245 34.63 -24.95 -30.76
N ALA A 246 34.26 -24.26 -31.85
CA ALA A 246 34.47 -22.83 -32.02
C ALA A 246 33.47 -21.95 -31.23
N LEU A 247 32.42 -22.54 -30.65
CA LEU A 247 31.40 -21.82 -29.88
C LEU A 247 31.39 -22.18 -28.39
N ASN A 248 31.74 -23.42 -28.02
CA ASN A 248 31.69 -23.88 -26.64
C ASN A 248 32.47 -22.97 -25.67
N GLY A 249 31.84 -22.58 -24.56
CA GLY A 249 32.40 -21.70 -23.55
C GLY A 249 32.26 -20.19 -23.83
N LEU A 250 31.92 -19.77 -25.06
CA LEU A 250 31.73 -18.35 -25.37
C LEU A 250 30.39 -17.83 -24.81
N PRO A 251 30.34 -16.63 -24.20
CA PRO A 251 29.09 -16.00 -23.74
C PRO A 251 28.17 -15.65 -24.91
N VAL A 252 26.90 -16.05 -24.83
CA VAL A 252 25.97 -15.96 -25.98
C VAL A 252 25.58 -14.53 -26.36
N LEU A 253 25.65 -13.57 -25.41
CA LEU A 253 25.28 -12.17 -25.63
C LEU A 253 26.45 -11.27 -26.07
N SER A 254 27.66 -11.79 -26.24
CA SER A 254 28.83 -11.05 -26.73
C SER A 254 29.59 -11.83 -27.81
N GLU A 255 30.74 -12.38 -27.47
CA GLU A 255 31.66 -13.07 -28.38
C GLU A 255 30.97 -14.24 -29.11
N GLY A 256 30.10 -14.97 -28.41
CA GLY A 256 29.32 -16.05 -28.98
C GLY A 256 28.29 -15.62 -30.04
N GLN A 257 27.87 -14.36 -30.06
CA GLN A 257 26.97 -13.85 -31.10
C GLN A 257 27.73 -13.46 -32.36
N ASP A 258 28.86 -12.76 -32.22
CA ASP A 258 29.67 -12.35 -33.37
C ASP A 258 30.32 -13.55 -34.08
N THR A 259 30.71 -14.60 -33.34
CA THR A 259 31.17 -15.87 -33.94
C THR A 259 30.08 -16.54 -34.79
N VAL A 260 28.81 -16.56 -34.34
CA VAL A 260 27.70 -17.12 -35.14
C VAL A 260 27.46 -16.31 -36.43
N ILE A 261 27.56 -14.98 -36.36
CA ILE A 261 27.47 -14.12 -37.55
C ILE A 261 28.63 -14.40 -38.52
N SER A 262 29.84 -14.61 -38.00
CA SER A 262 31.02 -14.99 -38.79
C SER A 262 30.85 -16.34 -39.51
N LEU A 263 30.33 -17.36 -38.82
CA LEU A 263 30.04 -18.69 -39.40
C LEU A 263 29.00 -18.63 -40.53
N LEU A 264 27.99 -17.75 -40.42
CA LEU A 264 27.02 -17.52 -41.50
C LEU A 264 27.67 -16.85 -42.72
N GLY A 265 28.53 -15.86 -42.52
CA GLY A 265 29.31 -15.22 -43.60
C GLY A 265 28.43 -14.68 -44.73
N THR A 266 28.65 -15.15 -45.96
CA THR A 266 27.88 -14.74 -47.16
C THR A 266 26.38 -15.07 -47.10
N SER A 267 25.92 -15.86 -46.14
CA SER A 267 24.49 -16.10 -45.91
C SER A 267 23.78 -14.97 -45.15
N VAL A 268 24.51 -13.95 -44.69
CA VAL A 268 23.94 -12.77 -44.00
C VAL A 268 23.62 -11.67 -45.02
N LEU A 269 22.33 -11.49 -45.35
CA LEU A 269 21.89 -10.46 -46.31
C LEU A 269 22.01 -9.02 -45.78
N HIS A 270 21.86 -8.82 -44.46
CA HIS A 270 21.93 -7.50 -43.82
C HIS A 270 22.25 -7.63 -42.32
N ARG A 271 22.97 -6.65 -41.76
CA ARG A 271 23.20 -6.47 -40.31
C ARG A 271 23.03 -4.99 -39.96
N GLY A 272 22.16 -4.68 -39.00
CA GLY A 272 21.86 -3.32 -38.54
C GLY A 272 21.41 -3.29 -37.08
N THR A 273 21.34 -2.08 -36.50
CA THR A 273 20.94 -1.87 -35.10
C THR A 273 19.43 -1.63 -34.99
N TYR A 274 18.74 -2.42 -34.17
CA TYR A 274 17.31 -2.26 -33.88
C TYR A 274 17.08 -1.98 -32.39
N ILE A 275 16.39 -0.90 -32.07
CA ILE A 275 16.09 -0.50 -30.68
C ILE A 275 14.68 -0.97 -30.31
N HIS A 276 14.56 -1.75 -29.24
CA HIS A 276 13.28 -2.21 -28.71
C HIS A 276 13.39 -2.52 -27.21
N SER A 277 12.24 -2.65 -26.53
CA SER A 277 12.19 -3.14 -25.15
C SER A 277 12.72 -4.58 -25.07
N TYR A 278 13.73 -4.81 -24.21
CA TYR A 278 14.35 -6.11 -23.98
C TYR A 278 14.25 -6.45 -22.48
N PRO A 279 13.90 -7.69 -22.10
CA PRO A 279 13.73 -8.05 -20.68
C PRO A 279 15.06 -7.98 -19.91
N LEU A 280 15.04 -7.27 -18.79
CA LEU A 280 16.17 -7.15 -17.86
C LEU A 280 15.84 -7.83 -16.53
N ASP A 281 16.86 -8.38 -15.87
CA ASP A 281 16.77 -8.79 -14.48
C ASP A 281 16.41 -7.56 -13.63
N TRP A 282 15.27 -7.62 -12.95
CA TRP A 282 14.71 -6.49 -12.21
C TRP A 282 15.63 -5.93 -11.11
N ARG A 283 16.61 -6.72 -10.65
CA ARG A 283 17.50 -6.43 -9.52
C ARG A 283 18.94 -6.15 -9.94
N THR A 284 19.47 -6.82 -10.96
CA THR A 284 20.83 -6.60 -11.49
C THR A 284 20.87 -5.67 -12.71
N LYS A 285 19.71 -5.41 -13.33
CA LYS A 285 19.51 -4.61 -14.55
C LYS A 285 20.31 -5.09 -15.77
N LYS A 286 20.76 -6.35 -15.77
CA LYS A 286 21.38 -7.01 -16.92
C LYS A 286 20.33 -7.69 -17.82
N PRO A 287 20.58 -7.86 -19.12
CA PRO A 287 19.72 -8.65 -20.00
C PRO A 287 19.53 -10.08 -19.48
N VAL A 288 18.31 -10.61 -19.59
CA VAL A 288 18.05 -12.05 -19.36
C VAL A 288 17.96 -12.79 -20.68
N ILE A 289 18.32 -14.07 -20.67
CA ILE A 289 18.06 -15.01 -21.77
C ILE A 289 17.02 -16.03 -21.34
N LEU A 290 16.17 -16.47 -22.27
CA LEU A 290 15.29 -17.60 -22.04
C LEU A 290 16.08 -18.90 -22.22
N ARG A 291 15.88 -19.84 -21.30
CA ARG A 291 16.63 -21.09 -21.23
C ARG A 291 15.73 -22.22 -20.74
N ALA A 292 15.47 -23.20 -21.60
CA ALA A 292 14.76 -24.42 -21.20
C ALA A 292 15.52 -25.13 -20.07
N SER A 293 14.84 -25.38 -18.95
CA SER A 293 15.39 -26.04 -17.77
C SER A 293 14.35 -26.97 -17.13
N ARG A 294 14.79 -27.98 -16.39
CA ARG A 294 13.89 -28.94 -15.72
C ARG A 294 13.34 -28.31 -14.44
N GLN A 295 12.13 -27.76 -14.53
CA GLN A 295 11.41 -27.14 -13.42
C GLN A 295 10.22 -27.98 -12.96
N TRP A 296 9.77 -27.75 -11.73
CA TRP A 296 8.48 -28.23 -11.24
C TRP A 296 7.45 -27.12 -11.40
N PHE A 297 6.29 -27.46 -11.96
CA PHE A 297 5.18 -26.54 -12.18
C PHE A 297 4.00 -26.92 -11.30
N ILE A 298 3.20 -25.93 -10.90
CA ILE A 298 1.91 -26.12 -10.23
C ILE A 298 0.84 -25.72 -11.25
N ASP A 299 -0.18 -26.56 -11.44
CA ASP A 299 -1.34 -26.21 -12.25
C ASP A 299 -2.17 -25.12 -11.56
N THR A 300 -1.99 -23.89 -12.01
CA THR A 300 -2.75 -22.72 -11.52
C THR A 300 -4.17 -22.65 -12.09
N ALA A 301 -4.45 -23.32 -13.22
CA ALA A 301 -5.80 -23.39 -13.79
C ALA A 301 -6.71 -24.26 -12.92
N ALA A 302 -6.22 -25.42 -12.47
CA ALA A 302 -6.92 -26.29 -11.53
C ALA A 302 -7.19 -25.63 -10.15
N LEU A 303 -6.40 -24.63 -9.77
CA LEU A 303 -6.57 -23.87 -8.53
C LEU A 303 -7.44 -22.61 -8.68
N LYS A 304 -7.60 -22.09 -9.90
CA LYS A 304 -8.19 -20.78 -10.21
C LYS A 304 -9.57 -20.57 -9.56
N GLU A 305 -10.53 -21.44 -9.85
CA GLU A 305 -11.91 -21.25 -9.39
C GLU A 305 -12.02 -21.32 -7.85
N ARG A 306 -11.22 -22.18 -7.20
CA ARG A 306 -11.19 -22.25 -5.73
C ARG A 306 -10.57 -21.00 -5.11
N ALA A 307 -9.52 -20.45 -5.72
CA ALA A 307 -8.94 -19.18 -5.30
C ALA A 307 -9.92 -18.02 -5.48
N LEU A 308 -10.67 -17.97 -6.60
CA LEU A 308 -11.69 -16.97 -6.86
C LEU A 308 -12.88 -17.07 -5.87
N SER A 309 -13.34 -18.27 -5.51
CA SER A 309 -14.36 -18.44 -4.47
C SER A 309 -13.88 -17.94 -3.11
N SER A 310 -12.70 -18.37 -2.65
CA SER A 310 -12.15 -17.92 -1.36
C SER A 310 -11.89 -16.41 -1.31
N ALA A 311 -11.51 -15.79 -2.44
CA ALA A 311 -11.33 -14.35 -2.56
C ALA A 311 -12.66 -13.56 -2.54
N ARG A 312 -13.80 -14.18 -2.88
CA ARG A 312 -15.15 -13.60 -2.76
C ARG A 312 -15.73 -13.73 -1.36
N GLU A 313 -15.43 -14.84 -0.67
CA GLU A 313 -15.83 -15.09 0.72
C GLU A 313 -15.01 -14.26 1.73
N THR A 314 -13.77 -13.90 1.36
CA THR A 314 -12.93 -13.00 2.15
C THR A 314 -13.35 -11.55 1.95
N ALA A 315 -13.69 -10.85 3.05
CA ALA A 315 -13.99 -9.42 3.03
C ALA A 315 -12.72 -8.57 2.78
N VAL A 316 -12.32 -8.45 1.51
CA VAL A 316 -11.20 -7.59 1.10
C VAL A 316 -11.61 -6.12 1.18
N LEU A 317 -11.37 -5.50 2.34
CA LEU A 317 -11.55 -4.06 2.55
C LEU A 317 -10.49 -3.26 1.77
N VAL A 318 -10.78 -3.00 0.49
CA VAL A 318 -10.01 -2.07 -0.34
C VAL A 318 -10.31 -0.64 0.11
N TYR A 319 -9.31 0.05 0.68
CA TYR A 319 -9.42 1.41 1.19
C TYR A 319 -9.39 2.47 0.08
N ILE A 320 -10.40 2.47 -0.79
CA ILE A 320 -10.69 3.59 -1.69
C ILE A 320 -12.22 3.74 -1.79
N THR A 321 -12.74 4.97 -1.68
CA THR A 321 -14.13 5.26 -2.06
C THR A 321 -14.33 5.00 -3.55
N THR A 322 -15.53 4.60 -3.98
CA THR A 322 -15.80 4.27 -5.39
C THR A 322 -15.49 5.45 -6.34
N GLU A 323 -15.74 6.69 -5.92
CA GLU A 323 -15.35 7.89 -6.67
C GLU A 323 -13.84 8.12 -6.72
N GLY A 324 -13.11 7.87 -5.62
CA GLY A 324 -11.64 7.95 -5.59
C GLY A 324 -11.00 6.86 -6.46
N MET A 325 -11.57 5.65 -6.46
CA MET A 325 -11.08 4.54 -7.28
C MET A 325 -11.28 4.82 -8.77
N GLY A 326 -12.42 5.41 -9.16
CA GLY A 326 -12.64 5.87 -10.54
C GLY A 326 -11.60 6.92 -10.98
N ARG A 327 -11.33 7.94 -10.15
CA ARG A 327 -10.30 8.96 -10.41
C ARG A 327 -8.90 8.34 -10.57
N ILE A 328 -8.50 7.45 -9.66
CA ILE A 328 -7.17 6.80 -9.70
C ILE A 328 -7.04 5.86 -10.90
N ILE A 329 -8.07 5.05 -11.21
CA ILE A 329 -8.05 4.13 -12.37
C ILE A 329 -7.99 4.92 -13.68
N ASN A 330 -8.77 6.00 -13.84
CA ASN A 330 -8.73 6.81 -15.06
C ASN A 330 -7.34 7.44 -15.26
N ASN A 331 -6.74 8.03 -14.21
CA ASN A 331 -5.38 8.58 -14.26
C ASN A 331 -4.33 7.50 -14.59
N LEU A 332 -4.48 6.28 -14.05
CA LEU A 332 -3.61 5.15 -14.41
C LEU A 332 -3.80 4.71 -15.86
N CYS A 333 -5.02 4.69 -16.39
CA CYS A 333 -5.30 4.40 -17.81
C CYS A 333 -4.67 5.47 -18.72
N GLU A 334 -4.87 6.76 -18.44
CA GLU A 334 -4.24 7.86 -19.21
C GLU A 334 -2.71 7.78 -19.19
N LEU A 335 -2.11 7.47 -18.03
CA LEU A 335 -0.68 7.25 -17.90
C LEU A 335 -0.22 6.03 -18.73
N ILE A 336 -0.97 4.92 -18.71
CA ILE A 336 -0.67 3.70 -19.46
C ILE A 336 -0.81 3.89 -20.98
N GLU A 337 -1.80 4.64 -21.46
CA GLU A 337 -1.93 4.99 -22.88
C GLU A 337 -0.77 5.88 -23.35
N LYS A 338 -0.37 6.85 -22.51
CA LYS A 338 0.65 7.86 -22.84
C LYS A 338 2.10 7.38 -22.69
N HIS A 339 2.35 6.43 -21.81
CA HIS A 339 3.70 5.98 -21.44
C HIS A 339 3.91 4.45 -21.53
N GLY A 340 2.88 3.71 -21.97
CA GLY A 340 2.89 2.25 -22.03
C GLY A 340 2.53 1.59 -20.69
N THR A 341 2.23 0.29 -20.75
CA THR A 341 1.88 -0.53 -19.57
C THR A 341 2.96 -0.57 -18.49
N ASP A 342 4.18 -0.17 -18.79
CA ASP A 342 5.30 -0.16 -17.83
C ASP A 342 5.24 0.93 -16.76
N ILE A 343 4.43 1.99 -16.93
CA ILE A 343 4.52 3.16 -16.05
C ILE A 343 4.13 2.86 -14.60
N TRP A 344 3.08 2.08 -14.35
CA TRP A 344 2.59 1.78 -12.99
C TRP A 344 3.50 0.84 -12.17
N TRP A 345 4.53 0.23 -12.78
CA TRP A 345 5.59 -0.51 -12.06
C TRP A 345 6.99 0.13 -12.15
N THR A 346 7.14 1.27 -12.84
CA THR A 346 8.41 2.03 -12.94
C THR A 346 8.39 3.39 -12.25
N SER A 347 7.23 4.04 -12.15
CA SER A 347 7.03 5.32 -11.45
C SER A 347 7.04 5.18 -9.92
N GLN A 348 7.22 6.32 -9.23
CA GLN A 348 6.95 6.42 -7.80
C GLN A 348 5.44 6.41 -7.55
N VAL A 349 4.98 5.94 -6.38
CA VAL A 349 3.55 5.86 -6.05
C VAL A 349 2.90 7.25 -6.11
N GLU A 350 3.64 8.25 -5.65
CA GLU A 350 3.30 9.67 -5.68
C GLU A 350 3.10 10.21 -7.11
N SER A 351 3.75 9.65 -8.13
CA SER A 351 3.57 10.05 -9.54
C SER A 351 2.60 9.16 -10.33
N LEU A 352 1.88 8.26 -9.64
CA LEU A 352 0.81 7.42 -10.20
C LEU A 352 -0.58 7.83 -9.71
N LEU A 353 -0.66 8.71 -8.70
CA LEU A 353 -1.90 9.24 -8.17
C LEU A 353 -2.32 10.53 -8.91
N PRO A 354 -3.63 10.80 -9.02
CA PRO A 354 -4.14 12.08 -9.51
C PRO A 354 -3.65 13.26 -8.65
N ALA A 355 -3.39 14.42 -9.28
CA ALA A 355 -2.92 15.61 -8.57
C ALA A 355 -3.92 16.15 -7.54
N ASP A 356 -5.22 16.00 -7.77
CA ASP A 356 -6.27 16.29 -6.78
C ASP A 356 -6.18 15.34 -5.57
N VAL A 357 -6.03 14.03 -5.79
CA VAL A 357 -5.89 13.03 -4.71
C VAL A 357 -4.63 13.27 -3.87
N ILE A 358 -3.51 13.65 -4.50
CA ILE A 358 -2.26 14.02 -3.81
C ILE A 358 -2.45 15.23 -2.88
N ASN A 359 -3.27 16.20 -3.30
CA ASN A 359 -3.59 17.39 -2.51
C ASN A 359 -4.68 17.11 -1.45
N GLU A 360 -5.70 16.32 -1.78
CA GLU A 360 -6.79 15.86 -0.89
C GLU A 360 -6.24 15.06 0.30
N HIS A 361 -5.06 14.43 0.15
CA HIS A 361 -4.40 13.65 1.19
C HIS A 361 -3.00 14.18 1.59
N ASN A 362 -2.61 15.39 1.16
CA ASN A 362 -1.32 16.04 1.47
C ASN A 362 -0.07 15.14 1.28
N LEU A 363 -0.06 14.27 0.27
CA LEU A 363 1.02 13.28 0.08
C LEU A 363 2.35 13.92 -0.37
N ASN A 364 2.30 15.14 -0.92
CA ASN A 364 3.46 15.90 -1.41
C ASN A 364 4.18 16.71 -0.31
N THR A 365 4.68 16.06 0.75
CA THR A 365 5.98 16.37 1.42
C THR A 365 6.17 15.50 2.68
N LYS A 366 7.10 14.54 2.63
CA LYS A 366 7.35 13.60 3.74
C LYS A 366 7.86 14.25 5.03
N GLU A 367 8.61 15.35 4.92
CA GLU A 367 9.12 16.10 6.08
C GLU A 367 7.99 16.90 6.74
N LYS A 368 7.32 17.77 5.98
CA LYS A 368 6.20 18.59 6.49
C LYS A 368 5.08 17.75 7.10
N LEU A 369 4.72 16.60 6.51
CA LEU A 369 3.71 15.71 7.07
C LEU A 369 4.12 15.17 8.46
N LEU A 370 5.41 14.92 8.69
CA LEU A 370 5.92 14.51 10.00
C LEU A 370 5.95 15.68 10.99
N ASP A 371 6.26 16.90 10.55
CA ASP A 371 6.22 18.13 11.37
C ASP A 371 4.77 18.48 11.80
N ASP A 372 3.81 18.34 10.88
CA ASP A 372 2.38 18.51 11.13
C ASP A 372 1.89 17.44 12.15
N CYS A 373 2.28 16.16 11.96
CA CYS A 373 2.00 15.09 12.93
C CYS A 373 2.66 15.33 14.30
N GLN A 374 3.91 15.81 14.35
CA GLN A 374 4.59 16.15 15.59
C GLN A 374 3.85 17.28 16.33
N SER A 375 3.38 18.29 15.60
CA SER A 375 2.62 19.43 16.13
C SER A 375 1.28 18.99 16.74
N GLU A 376 0.58 18.06 16.12
CA GLU A 376 -0.65 17.46 16.68
C GLU A 376 -0.35 16.60 17.93
N VAL A 377 0.70 15.78 17.92
CA VAL A 377 1.11 15.01 19.12
C VAL A 377 1.51 15.93 20.27
N ILE A 378 2.14 17.08 20.01
CA ILE A 378 2.42 18.11 21.01
C ILE A 378 1.12 18.75 21.54
N ARG A 379 0.12 19.02 20.67
CA ARG A 379 -1.21 19.51 21.10
C ARG A 379 -1.91 18.51 22.02
N VAL A 380 -1.92 17.22 21.65
CA VAL A 380 -2.46 16.13 22.48
C VAL A 380 -1.70 16.05 23.83
N ARG A 381 -0.37 16.04 23.82
CA ARG A 381 0.46 16.03 25.04
C ARG A 381 0.15 17.20 25.97
N ASN A 382 -0.09 18.40 25.42
CA ASN A 382 -0.41 19.59 26.20
C ASN A 382 -1.80 19.52 26.85
N ILE A 383 -2.85 19.01 26.17
CA ILE A 383 -4.16 18.85 26.81
C ILE A 383 -4.13 17.74 27.87
N LEU A 384 -3.44 16.62 27.63
CA LEU A 384 -3.29 15.56 28.63
C LEU A 384 -2.55 16.06 29.89
N LYS A 385 -1.49 16.86 29.70
CA LYS A 385 -0.76 17.54 30.80
C LYS A 385 -1.67 18.51 31.58
N TYR A 386 -2.53 19.27 30.91
CA TYR A 386 -3.49 20.16 31.56
C TYR A 386 -4.49 19.37 32.42
N LEU A 387 -5.12 18.34 31.82
CA LEU A 387 -6.08 17.48 32.51
C LEU A 387 -5.46 16.78 33.72
N LEU A 388 -4.26 16.20 33.59
CA LEU A 388 -3.49 15.60 34.70
C LEU A 388 -3.23 16.60 35.84
N GLY A 389 -2.85 17.84 35.52
CA GLY A 389 -2.67 18.90 36.51
C GLY A 389 -3.96 19.20 37.27
N VAL A 390 -5.10 19.28 36.56
CA VAL A 390 -6.40 19.56 37.17
C VAL A 390 -6.92 18.39 38.03
N VAL A 391 -6.71 17.13 37.64
CA VAL A 391 -7.18 15.98 38.42
C VAL A 391 -6.22 15.56 39.54
N SER A 392 -5.08 16.22 39.70
CA SER A 392 -3.96 15.78 40.57
C SER A 392 -4.31 15.49 42.05
N ASP A 393 -5.40 16.05 42.59
CA ASP A 393 -5.89 15.76 43.95
C ASP A 393 -7.16 14.88 44.03
N VAL A 394 -7.62 14.32 42.90
CA VAL A 394 -8.75 13.37 42.81
C VAL A 394 -8.39 12.03 43.46
N LYS A 395 -9.35 11.44 44.18
CA LYS A 395 -9.20 10.16 44.91
C LYS A 395 -10.36 9.21 44.59
N LYS A 396 -10.11 7.90 44.56
CA LYS A 396 -11.14 6.86 44.31
C LYS A 396 -12.47 7.04 45.09
N PRO A 397 -12.49 7.44 46.39
CA PRO A 397 -13.74 7.62 47.12
C PRO A 397 -14.68 8.72 46.59
N LEU A 398 -14.19 9.72 45.84
CA LEU A 398 -15.01 10.81 45.32
C LEU A 398 -16.09 10.30 44.33
N PHE A 399 -15.80 9.24 43.58
CA PHE A 399 -16.76 8.62 42.65
C PHE A 399 -17.91 7.94 43.39
N ALA A 400 -17.66 7.40 44.59
CA ALA A 400 -18.71 6.80 45.42
C ALA A 400 -19.64 7.84 46.07
N GLN A 401 -19.18 9.09 46.21
CA GLN A 401 -19.97 10.20 46.77
C GLN A 401 -21.06 10.73 45.81
N LYS A 402 -20.96 10.42 44.50
CA LYS A 402 -21.90 10.86 43.45
C LYS A 402 -22.21 12.37 43.52
N PRO A 403 -21.25 13.26 43.18
CA PRO A 403 -21.47 14.70 43.22
C PRO A 403 -22.63 15.12 42.30
N VAL A 404 -23.32 16.20 42.68
CA VAL A 404 -24.42 16.74 41.89
C VAL A 404 -23.83 17.43 40.67
N LEU A 405 -23.98 16.80 39.51
CA LEU A 405 -23.57 17.40 38.23
C LEU A 405 -24.58 18.48 37.84
N ASN A 406 -24.09 19.65 37.43
CA ASN A 406 -24.93 20.63 36.77
C ASN A 406 -25.19 20.22 35.30
N TYR A 407 -26.07 20.94 34.59
CA TYR A 407 -26.42 20.60 33.21
C TYR A 407 -25.20 20.50 32.27
N PHE A 408 -24.25 21.42 32.38
CA PHE A 408 -23.07 21.48 31.51
C PHE A 408 -22.09 20.34 31.78
N ASP A 409 -21.92 19.97 33.05
CA ASP A 409 -21.14 18.81 33.47
C ASP A 409 -21.77 17.51 32.96
N ALA A 410 -23.09 17.35 33.13
CA ALA A 410 -23.84 16.18 32.66
C ALA A 410 -23.78 16.04 31.13
N TYR A 411 -23.94 17.17 30.41
CA TYR A 411 -23.73 17.25 28.96
C TYR A 411 -22.33 16.77 28.58
N MET A 412 -21.26 17.24 29.25
CA MET A 412 -19.90 16.81 28.91
C MET A 412 -19.61 15.34 29.25
N VAL A 413 -20.24 14.76 30.26
CA VAL A 413 -20.20 13.29 30.48
C VAL A 413 -20.89 12.56 29.32
N LYS A 414 -22.06 13.02 28.87
CA LYS A 414 -22.80 12.40 27.76
C LYS A 414 -22.05 12.51 26.43
N GLU A 415 -21.49 13.67 26.12
CA GLU A 415 -20.62 13.88 24.96
C GLU A 415 -19.39 12.97 24.97
N THR A 416 -18.78 12.76 26.15
CA THR A 416 -17.61 11.87 26.30
C THR A 416 -17.98 10.40 26.04
N GLU A 417 -19.17 9.97 26.48
CA GLU A 417 -19.71 8.64 26.18
C GLU A 417 -19.98 8.46 24.67
N VAL A 418 -20.65 9.43 24.03
CA VAL A 418 -20.95 9.40 22.59
C VAL A 418 -19.65 9.39 21.76
N PHE A 419 -18.68 10.24 22.11
CA PHE A 419 -17.34 10.24 21.52
C PHE A 419 -16.67 8.86 21.63
N LEU A 420 -16.62 8.27 22.83
CA LEU A 420 -15.96 6.98 23.01
C LEU A 420 -16.68 5.84 22.24
N ALA A 421 -18.01 5.90 22.12
CA ALA A 421 -18.77 4.97 21.29
C ALA A 421 -18.42 5.10 19.79
N GLN A 422 -18.35 6.32 19.25
CA GLN A 422 -17.94 6.58 17.86
C GLN A 422 -16.50 6.13 17.56
N ILE A 423 -15.59 6.30 18.53
CA ILE A 423 -14.21 5.81 18.43
C ILE A 423 -14.18 4.28 18.41
N ASN A 424 -14.93 3.60 19.29
CA ASN A 424 -15.03 2.14 19.29
C ASN A 424 -15.64 1.59 18.00
N GLU A 425 -16.70 2.21 17.47
CA GLU A 425 -17.26 1.86 16.16
C GLU A 425 -16.22 2.02 15.04
N SER A 426 -15.48 3.13 15.05
CA SER A 426 -14.44 3.41 14.06
C SER A 426 -13.30 2.41 14.12
N TYR A 427 -12.82 2.02 15.32
CA TYR A 427 -11.83 0.95 15.48
C TYR A 427 -12.36 -0.42 15.03
N ASN A 428 -13.60 -0.78 15.38
CA ASN A 428 -14.21 -2.05 14.96
C ASN A 428 -14.38 -2.15 13.44
N ASN A 429 -14.57 -1.02 12.76
CA ASN A 429 -14.61 -0.91 11.30
C ASN A 429 -13.23 -0.58 10.68
N LEU A 430 -12.14 -0.64 11.46
CA LEU A 430 -10.74 -0.37 11.05
C LEU A 430 -10.48 1.06 10.51
N ARG A 431 -11.40 2.00 10.73
CA ARG A 431 -11.38 3.39 10.20
C ARG A 431 -10.43 4.31 10.99
N TYR A 432 -9.15 3.98 11.04
CA TYR A 432 -8.16 4.67 11.88
C TYR A 432 -8.01 6.18 11.56
N ASN A 433 -8.20 6.59 10.30
CA ASN A 433 -8.17 8.02 9.93
C ASN A 433 -9.30 8.80 10.62
N ASN A 434 -10.51 8.23 10.66
CA ASN A 434 -11.66 8.81 11.36
C ASN A 434 -11.41 8.87 12.87
N VAL A 435 -10.81 7.81 13.46
CA VAL A 435 -10.40 7.81 14.87
C VAL A 435 -9.50 9.01 15.18
N ALA A 436 -8.43 9.21 14.40
CA ALA A 436 -7.50 10.32 14.61
C ALA A 436 -8.19 11.70 14.48
N GLN A 437 -8.98 11.90 13.42
CA GLN A 437 -9.71 13.14 13.19
C GLN A 437 -10.74 13.42 14.31
N SER A 438 -11.52 12.44 14.72
CA SER A 438 -12.50 12.58 15.81
C SER A 438 -11.84 12.88 17.16
N ILE A 439 -10.69 12.29 17.47
CA ILE A 439 -9.93 12.62 18.70
C ILE A 439 -9.45 14.07 18.67
N LEU A 440 -8.83 14.51 17.58
CA LEU A 440 -8.33 15.89 17.45
C LEU A 440 -9.47 16.92 17.45
N TYR A 441 -10.60 16.60 16.81
CA TYR A 441 -11.80 17.42 16.82
C TYR A 441 -12.40 17.55 18.23
N PHE A 442 -12.56 16.43 18.95
CA PHE A 442 -13.12 16.41 20.32
C PHE A 442 -12.21 17.17 21.29
N ILE A 443 -10.90 16.93 21.25
CA ILE A 443 -9.88 17.66 22.02
C ILE A 443 -9.96 19.16 21.76
N SER A 444 -10.00 19.58 20.50
CA SER A 444 -9.90 21.00 20.14
C SER A 444 -11.19 21.75 20.46
N ASN A 445 -12.35 21.21 20.07
CA ASN A 445 -13.62 21.94 20.10
C ASN A 445 -14.42 21.72 21.39
N LYS A 446 -14.58 20.48 21.84
CA LYS A 446 -15.46 20.14 22.99
C LYS A 446 -14.69 20.21 24.31
N VAL A 447 -13.48 19.65 24.38
CA VAL A 447 -12.66 19.68 25.60
C VAL A 447 -11.97 21.03 25.80
N SER A 448 -11.05 21.41 24.90
CA SER A 448 -10.20 22.59 25.09
C SER A 448 -10.91 23.92 24.80
N GLY A 449 -11.63 24.00 23.68
CA GLY A 449 -12.27 25.23 23.21
C GLY A 449 -13.56 25.60 23.96
N LEU A 450 -14.26 24.62 24.54
CA LEU A 450 -15.51 24.80 25.27
C LEU A 450 -15.34 24.52 26.77
N TYR A 451 -15.33 23.25 27.20
CA TYR A 451 -15.47 22.91 28.62
C TYR A 451 -14.32 23.44 29.48
N CYS A 452 -13.07 23.12 29.12
CA CYS A 452 -11.88 23.61 29.80
C CYS A 452 -11.69 25.13 29.67
N HIS A 453 -12.43 25.83 28.80
CA HIS A 453 -12.42 27.29 28.78
C HIS A 453 -13.32 27.85 29.88
N CYS A 454 -14.58 27.46 29.88
CA CYS A 454 -15.63 27.95 30.78
C CYS A 454 -15.32 27.66 32.25
N ILE A 455 -15.04 26.40 32.62
CA ILE A 455 -14.98 25.96 34.03
C ILE A 455 -13.73 26.40 34.81
N LYS A 456 -12.80 27.16 34.21
CA LYS A 456 -11.55 27.61 34.86
C LYS A 456 -11.81 28.27 36.21
N ASP A 457 -12.89 29.04 36.31
CA ASP A 457 -13.20 29.79 37.52
C ASP A 457 -13.66 28.84 38.65
N ARG A 458 -14.42 27.78 38.33
CA ARG A 458 -14.75 26.69 39.28
C ARG A 458 -13.51 25.91 39.73
N LEU A 459 -12.58 25.64 38.82
CA LEU A 459 -11.35 24.88 39.12
C LEU A 459 -10.38 25.65 40.02
N TYR A 460 -10.28 26.98 39.88
CA TYR A 460 -9.27 27.80 40.55
C TYR A 460 -9.82 28.68 41.69
N CYS A 461 -11.12 29.02 41.69
CA CYS A 461 -11.72 29.96 42.66
C CYS A 461 -12.68 29.30 43.66
N SER A 462 -13.41 28.25 43.28
CA SER A 462 -14.28 27.53 44.22
C SER A 462 -13.46 26.81 45.31
N GLN A 463 -14.10 26.47 46.43
CA GLN A 463 -13.41 25.81 47.55
C GLN A 463 -12.97 24.39 47.16
N LYS A 464 -11.87 23.90 47.76
CA LYS A 464 -11.24 22.62 47.37
C LYS A 464 -12.22 21.43 47.39
N GLU A 465 -13.11 21.43 48.38
CA GLU A 465 -14.08 20.36 48.66
C GLU A 465 -15.52 20.74 48.26
N SER A 466 -15.69 21.85 47.50
CA SER A 466 -17.01 22.25 46.97
C SER A 466 -17.49 21.29 45.88
N ASN A 467 -18.81 21.07 45.83
CA ASN A 467 -19.43 20.26 44.79
C ASN A 467 -19.05 20.75 43.38
N ASP A 468 -19.00 22.07 43.16
CA ASP A 468 -18.76 22.67 41.84
C ASP A 468 -17.34 22.43 41.32
N ARG A 469 -16.36 22.29 42.21
CA ARG A 469 -15.00 21.88 41.87
C ARG A 469 -14.90 20.36 41.69
N ILE A 470 -15.47 19.59 42.62
CA ILE A 470 -15.39 18.11 42.58
C ILE A 470 -16.07 17.56 41.32
N SER A 471 -17.28 18.03 40.99
CA SER A 471 -18.00 17.71 39.76
C SER A 471 -17.13 17.94 38.52
N ALA A 472 -16.65 19.18 38.32
CA ALA A 472 -15.77 19.56 37.22
C ALA A 472 -14.51 18.66 37.14
N GLN A 473 -13.87 18.34 38.27
CA GLN A 473 -12.72 17.44 38.29
C GLN A 473 -13.08 16.00 37.91
N LEU A 474 -14.22 15.46 38.33
CA LEU A 474 -14.63 14.10 37.96
C LEU A 474 -15.08 14.01 36.49
N VAL A 475 -15.62 15.07 35.91
CA VAL A 475 -15.89 15.15 34.45
C VAL A 475 -14.58 15.21 33.67
N LEU A 476 -13.62 16.06 34.07
CA LEU A 476 -12.31 16.12 33.42
C LEU A 476 -11.50 14.81 33.58
N HIS A 477 -11.64 14.10 34.70
CA HIS A 477 -11.11 12.74 34.86
C HIS A 477 -11.79 11.75 33.90
N THR A 478 -13.11 11.83 33.75
CA THR A 478 -13.88 10.99 32.82
C THR A 478 -13.46 11.23 31.36
N ILE A 479 -13.25 12.48 30.97
CA ILE A 479 -12.64 12.88 29.69
C ILE A 479 -11.22 12.31 29.56
N LEU A 480 -10.35 12.49 30.56
CA LEU A 480 -8.96 12.04 30.52
C LEU A 480 -8.84 10.52 30.33
N VAL A 481 -9.60 9.72 31.09
CA VAL A 481 -9.62 8.26 30.99
C VAL A 481 -10.19 7.81 29.64
N SER A 482 -11.18 8.53 29.09
CA SER A 482 -11.75 8.21 27.78
C SER A 482 -10.80 8.56 26.63
N LEU A 483 -10.04 9.66 26.76
CA LEU A 483 -8.94 10.00 25.85
C LEU A 483 -7.81 8.97 25.92
N PHE A 484 -7.43 8.48 27.11
CA PHE A 484 -6.45 7.41 27.24
C PHE A 484 -6.90 6.13 26.53
N LYS A 485 -8.18 5.73 26.68
CA LYS A 485 -8.77 4.59 25.96
C LYS A 485 -8.76 4.79 24.44
N ALA A 486 -9.12 5.99 23.95
CA ALA A 486 -9.18 6.31 22.53
C ALA A 486 -7.79 6.39 21.85
N LEU A 487 -6.81 6.99 22.53
CA LEU A 487 -5.45 7.24 22.02
C LEU A 487 -4.49 6.06 22.21
N GLY A 488 -4.75 5.16 23.16
CA GLY A 488 -3.84 4.07 23.52
C GLY A 488 -3.30 3.27 22.33
N PRO A 489 -4.15 2.76 21.41
CA PRO A 489 -3.72 2.01 20.24
C PRO A 489 -2.88 2.80 19.21
N ILE A 490 -2.81 4.14 19.32
CA ILE A 490 -2.10 5.03 18.37
C ILE A 490 -0.83 5.61 19.02
N LEU A 491 -0.91 6.07 20.27
CA LEU A 491 0.19 6.73 21.00
C LEU A 491 0.52 5.99 22.31
N PRO A 492 0.83 4.68 22.30
CA PRO A 492 0.87 3.87 23.52
C PRO A 492 1.89 4.37 24.55
N HIS A 493 3.05 4.84 24.10
CA HIS A 493 4.07 5.43 24.96
C HIS A 493 3.61 6.72 25.67
N LEU A 494 2.87 7.59 24.96
CA LEU A 494 2.34 8.84 25.53
C LEU A 494 1.26 8.55 26.57
N ILE A 495 0.45 7.51 26.36
CA ILE A 495 -0.63 7.15 27.28
C ILE A 495 -0.09 6.47 28.54
N GLU A 496 0.89 5.58 28.44
CA GLU A 496 1.58 5.07 29.64
C GLU A 496 2.35 6.19 30.36
N GLU A 497 3.05 7.09 29.65
CA GLU A 497 3.73 8.24 30.29
C GLU A 497 2.75 9.16 31.02
N ALA A 498 1.61 9.48 30.40
CA ALA A 498 0.55 10.25 31.05
C ALA A 498 -0.04 9.51 32.26
N TRP A 499 -0.22 8.18 32.14
CA TRP A 499 -0.69 7.32 33.23
C TRP A 499 0.33 7.18 34.37
N LEU A 500 1.65 7.26 34.11
CA LEU A 500 2.68 7.27 35.15
C LEU A 500 2.49 8.42 36.15
N HIS A 501 1.85 9.52 35.73
CA HIS A 501 1.53 10.72 36.51
C HIS A 501 0.07 10.78 36.98
N HIS A 502 -0.77 9.79 36.68
CA HIS A 502 -2.19 9.80 37.01
C HIS A 502 -2.43 9.49 38.51
N PRO A 503 -3.30 10.23 39.23
CA PRO A 503 -3.45 10.10 40.69
C PRO A 503 -4.01 8.74 41.15
N LEU A 504 -4.71 8.01 40.27
CA LEU A 504 -5.32 6.71 40.58
C LEU A 504 -4.50 5.51 40.04
N LYS A 505 -3.24 5.74 39.64
CA LYS A 505 -2.35 4.74 39.05
C LYS A 505 -1.88 3.71 40.10
N GLU A 506 -2.17 2.44 39.85
CA GLU A 506 -1.70 1.29 40.66
C GLU A 506 -0.89 0.29 39.83
N LYS A 507 -1.29 0.06 38.57
CA LYS A 507 -0.60 -0.76 37.56
C LYS A 507 -0.32 0.12 36.32
N PRO A 508 0.39 -0.36 35.28
CA PRO A 508 0.38 0.29 33.96
C PRO A 508 -1.05 0.37 33.39
N PHE A 509 -1.30 1.31 32.48
CA PHE A 509 -2.64 1.59 31.93
C PHE A 509 -3.26 0.34 31.31
N TYR A 510 -2.52 -0.38 30.45
CA TYR A 510 -3.02 -1.59 29.77
C TYR A 510 -3.29 -2.79 30.70
N PHE A 511 -2.89 -2.70 31.98
CA PHE A 511 -3.16 -3.72 33.00
C PHE A 511 -4.05 -3.17 34.14
N THR A 512 -4.64 -1.98 33.98
CA THR A 512 -5.58 -1.39 34.94
C THR A 512 -7.02 -1.55 34.46
N GLU A 513 -7.68 -2.59 34.97
CA GLU A 513 -9.11 -2.80 34.85
C GLU A 513 -9.89 -1.78 35.71
N ASP A 514 -11.15 -1.51 35.34
CA ASP A 514 -12.13 -0.73 36.12
C ASP A 514 -11.67 0.64 36.65
N ILE A 515 -10.94 1.41 35.82
CA ILE A 515 -10.65 2.82 36.09
C ILE A 515 -11.98 3.60 36.23
N PRO A 516 -12.26 4.24 37.39
CA PRO A 516 -13.56 4.83 37.66
C PRO A 516 -13.83 6.06 36.79
N VAL A 517 -15.06 6.15 36.29
CA VAL A 517 -15.56 7.27 35.47
C VAL A 517 -16.99 7.60 35.87
N LEU A 518 -17.46 8.80 35.55
CA LEU A 518 -18.87 9.17 35.70
C LEU A 518 -19.73 8.43 34.66
N THR A 519 -20.86 7.89 35.09
CA THR A 519 -21.93 7.42 34.21
C THR A 519 -22.77 8.60 33.75
N SER A 520 -23.20 8.61 32.48
CA SER A 520 -24.11 9.65 31.99
C SER A 520 -25.50 9.55 32.62
N SER A 521 -26.20 10.68 32.67
CA SER A 521 -27.62 10.77 33.05
C SER A 521 -28.48 10.99 31.81
N SER A 522 -29.80 10.78 31.95
CA SER A 522 -30.76 11.18 30.92
C SER A 522 -30.90 12.71 30.93
N ILE A 523 -30.49 13.35 29.84
CA ILE A 523 -30.53 14.80 29.63
C ILE A 523 -31.00 15.10 28.20
N ASP A 524 -31.58 16.27 27.99
CA ASP A 524 -31.79 16.80 26.65
C ASP A 524 -30.50 17.48 26.15
N VAL A 525 -29.93 16.94 25.09
CA VAL A 525 -28.69 17.45 24.46
C VAL A 525 -28.98 18.65 23.56
N SER A 526 -30.19 18.76 23.00
CA SER A 526 -30.57 19.82 22.04
C SER A 526 -30.62 21.21 22.69
N VAL A 527 -30.83 21.26 24.01
CA VAL A 527 -30.71 22.48 24.82
C VAL A 527 -29.30 23.07 24.73
N MET A 528 -28.25 22.25 24.65
CA MET A 528 -26.89 22.74 24.51
C MET A 528 -26.62 23.27 23.10
N ASP A 529 -27.20 22.68 22.05
CA ASP A 529 -27.13 23.23 20.69
C ASP A 529 -27.77 24.63 20.63
N ALA A 530 -28.91 24.81 21.31
CA ALA A 530 -29.54 26.13 21.46
C ALA A 530 -28.64 27.13 22.21
N ILE A 531 -27.99 26.72 23.31
CA ILE A 531 -27.04 27.58 24.05
C ILE A 531 -25.79 27.90 23.22
N LEU A 532 -25.28 26.95 22.43
CA LEU A 532 -24.11 27.16 21.56
C LEU A 532 -24.42 28.05 20.36
N ASP A 533 -25.62 27.96 19.79
CA ASP A 533 -26.13 28.95 18.82
C ASP A 533 -26.24 30.34 19.46
N LEU A 534 -26.86 30.46 20.63
CA LEU A 534 -26.99 31.70 21.39
C LEU A 534 -25.61 32.30 21.73
N LYS A 535 -24.60 31.47 22.02
CA LYS A 535 -23.21 31.89 22.22
C LYS A 535 -22.60 32.51 20.97
N LYS A 536 -22.87 31.99 19.76
CA LYS A 536 -22.40 32.60 18.50
C LYS A 536 -22.93 34.02 18.34
N ASP A 537 -24.22 34.23 18.62
CA ASP A 537 -24.86 35.54 18.54
C ASP A 537 -24.27 36.52 19.57
N VAL A 538 -24.11 36.09 20.84
CA VAL A 538 -23.43 36.87 21.89
C VAL A 538 -22.00 37.25 21.48
N CYS A 539 -21.20 36.31 20.97
CA CYS A 539 -19.86 36.57 20.46
C CYS A 539 -19.85 37.59 19.32
N SER A 540 -20.80 37.48 18.38
CA SER A 540 -20.91 38.40 17.22
C SER A 540 -21.24 39.84 17.64
N LEU A 541 -22.16 39.99 18.59
CA LEU A 541 -22.57 41.29 19.14
C LEU A 541 -21.46 41.90 20.01
N GLY A 542 -20.67 41.06 20.68
CA GLY A 542 -19.53 41.46 21.52
C GLY A 542 -18.31 41.98 20.76
N LYS A 543 -18.25 41.86 19.41
CA LYS A 543 -17.22 42.47 18.54
C LYS A 543 -15.76 42.26 18.98
N ASN A 544 -15.45 41.05 19.46
CA ASN A 544 -14.13 40.66 20.02
C ASN A 544 -13.73 41.36 21.33
N GLU A 545 -14.64 42.03 22.04
CA GLU A 545 -14.42 42.39 23.44
C GLU A 545 -14.44 41.17 24.36
N ASN A 546 -13.84 41.30 25.55
CA ASN A 546 -13.92 40.28 26.59
C ASN A 546 -15.36 40.22 27.14
N LEU A 547 -16.10 39.19 26.74
CA LEU A 547 -17.51 38.98 27.10
C LEU A 547 -17.77 38.99 28.62
N LYS A 548 -16.79 38.63 29.46
CA LYS A 548 -16.91 38.68 30.94
C LYS A 548 -17.10 40.10 31.49
N LYS A 549 -17.01 41.15 30.65
CA LYS A 549 -17.36 42.54 30.95
C LYS A 549 -18.83 42.89 30.70
N LEU A 550 -19.55 42.09 29.92
CA LEU A 550 -20.86 42.41 29.36
C LEU A 550 -21.98 41.66 30.08
N ASN A 551 -23.12 42.31 30.27
CA ASN A 551 -24.37 41.69 30.69
C ASN A 551 -25.20 41.40 29.44
N ALA A 552 -25.73 40.18 29.32
CA ALA A 552 -26.60 39.78 28.22
C ALA A 552 -28.08 39.78 28.67
N GLN A 553 -28.89 40.61 28.03
CA GLN A 553 -30.35 40.61 28.18
C GLN A 553 -30.93 39.86 26.97
N ILE A 554 -31.61 38.75 27.22
CA ILE A 554 -31.98 37.75 26.22
C ILE A 554 -33.49 37.52 26.25
N ARG A 555 -34.15 37.88 25.16
CA ARG A 555 -35.59 37.65 24.93
C ARG A 555 -35.77 36.32 24.23
N LEU A 556 -36.59 35.45 24.82
CA LEU A 556 -36.78 34.06 24.42
C LEU A 556 -38.26 33.78 24.11
N ASN A 557 -38.55 32.79 23.26
CA ASN A 557 -39.89 32.19 23.23
C ASN A 557 -40.16 31.41 24.53
N SER A 558 -41.42 31.15 24.85
CA SER A 558 -41.84 30.51 26.10
C SER A 558 -41.14 29.16 26.36
N ASP A 559 -40.91 28.37 25.32
CA ASP A 559 -40.29 27.03 25.44
C ASP A 559 -38.81 27.12 25.88
N LEU A 560 -38.01 27.96 25.23
CA LEU A 560 -36.61 28.17 25.62
C LEU A 560 -36.50 28.97 26.92
N PHE A 561 -37.45 29.87 27.21
CA PHE A 561 -37.46 30.63 28.45
C PHE A 561 -37.49 29.71 29.68
N LEU A 562 -38.46 28.78 29.75
CA LEU A 562 -38.62 27.86 30.88
C LEU A 562 -37.38 26.96 31.09
N ILE A 563 -36.74 26.52 30.01
CA ILE A 563 -35.54 25.69 30.07
C ILE A 563 -34.33 26.51 30.54
N LEU A 564 -34.10 27.68 29.95
CA LEU A 564 -32.92 28.50 30.23
C LEU A 564 -33.02 29.26 31.57
N GLU A 565 -34.23 29.56 32.06
CA GLU A 565 -34.45 30.10 33.42
C GLU A 565 -33.96 29.12 34.49
N GLY A 566 -34.26 27.83 34.35
CA GLY A 566 -33.73 26.76 35.21
C GLY A 566 -32.21 26.58 35.15
N LEU A 567 -31.54 27.10 34.11
CA LEU A 567 -30.07 27.13 33.99
C LEU A 567 -29.47 28.49 34.40
N ASN A 568 -30.30 29.51 34.63
CA ASN A 568 -29.87 30.86 34.98
C ASN A 568 -29.96 31.20 36.48
N SER A 569 -30.38 30.24 37.32
CA SER A 569 -30.34 30.40 38.77
C SER A 569 -28.90 30.63 39.29
N SER A 570 -28.72 31.66 40.12
CA SER A 570 -27.47 32.01 40.80
C SER A 570 -27.75 32.23 42.29
N ASP A 571 -26.78 31.91 43.14
CA ASP A 571 -26.81 32.16 44.60
C ASP A 571 -26.29 33.56 44.99
N GLY A 572 -25.94 34.40 44.00
CA GLY A 572 -25.33 35.72 44.21
C GLY A 572 -23.82 35.72 44.46
N VAL A 573 -23.18 34.55 44.56
CA VAL A 573 -21.73 34.38 44.78
C VAL A 573 -21.07 33.68 43.59
N ASN A 574 -21.75 32.67 43.05
CA ASN A 574 -21.41 31.91 41.87
C ASN A 574 -22.29 32.34 40.68
N ASP A 575 -21.71 32.39 39.50
CA ASP A 575 -22.45 32.61 38.27
C ASP A 575 -23.37 31.42 37.97
N SER A 576 -24.47 31.68 37.25
CA SER A 576 -25.32 30.62 36.75
C SER A 576 -24.62 29.75 35.69
N VAL A 577 -25.13 28.55 35.43
CA VAL A 577 -24.60 27.65 34.39
C VAL A 577 -24.67 28.33 33.01
N LEU A 578 -25.73 29.09 32.76
CA LEU A 578 -25.89 29.86 31.52
C LEU A 578 -24.84 30.97 31.37
N CYS A 579 -24.51 31.69 32.44
CA CYS A 579 -23.40 32.66 32.46
C CYS A 579 -22.04 31.98 32.23
N GLU A 580 -21.78 30.81 32.83
CA GLU A 580 -20.53 30.05 32.64
C GLU A 580 -20.35 29.61 31.18
N ILE A 581 -21.41 29.11 30.52
CA ILE A 581 -21.33 28.69 29.12
C ILE A 581 -21.21 29.90 28.18
N LEU A 582 -21.98 30.97 28.39
CA LEU A 582 -21.96 32.17 27.53
C LEU A 582 -20.74 33.09 27.77
N GLU A 583 -19.99 32.87 28.86
CA GLU A 583 -18.82 33.66 29.27
C GLU A 583 -19.10 35.15 29.52
N VAL A 584 -20.31 35.49 29.98
CA VAL A 584 -20.76 36.86 30.26
C VAL A 584 -20.76 37.20 31.75
N SER A 585 -20.80 38.50 32.08
CA SER A 585 -20.84 39.01 33.46
C SER A 585 -22.16 38.73 34.19
N SER A 586 -23.27 38.66 33.46
CA SER A 586 -24.59 38.24 33.95
C SER A 586 -25.53 37.99 32.76
N VAL A 587 -26.60 37.23 32.99
CA VAL A 587 -27.68 36.99 32.03
C VAL A 587 -29.02 37.37 32.67
N SER A 588 -29.83 38.19 31.99
CA SER A 588 -31.25 38.37 32.28
C SER A 588 -32.09 37.80 31.14
N LEU A 589 -33.17 37.09 31.50
CA LEU A 589 -34.07 36.45 30.54
C LEU A 589 -35.45 37.13 30.56
N GLU A 590 -36.09 37.24 29.40
CA GLU A 590 -37.44 37.80 29.24
C GLU A 590 -38.30 36.91 28.32
N GLU A 591 -39.50 36.51 28.76
CA GLU A 591 -40.47 35.77 27.95
C GLU A 591 -41.10 36.67 26.87
N VAL A 592 -41.06 36.27 25.60
CA VAL A 592 -41.71 36.97 24.48
C VAL A 592 -42.59 35.99 23.69
N ARG A 593 -43.91 36.13 23.85
CA ARG A 593 -44.91 35.21 23.28
C ARG A 593 -45.09 35.31 21.76
N ASN A 594 -44.73 36.44 21.16
CA ASN A 594 -44.83 36.72 19.72
C ASN A 594 -43.47 37.17 19.16
N GLY A 595 -42.45 36.31 19.27
CA GLY A 595 -41.07 36.59 18.84
C GLY A 595 -40.49 35.55 17.89
N GLY A 596 -39.29 35.84 17.35
CA GLY A 596 -38.44 34.82 16.73
C GLY A 596 -37.72 33.95 17.78
N LYS A 597 -36.81 33.05 17.35
CA LYS A 597 -36.08 32.09 18.21
C LYS A 597 -35.53 32.75 19.49
N TRP A 598 -34.88 33.91 19.34
CA TRP A 598 -34.54 34.83 20.43
C TRP A 598 -34.15 36.21 19.90
N ASN A 599 -33.93 37.17 20.81
CA ASN A 599 -33.25 38.43 20.55
C ASN A 599 -32.27 38.74 21.70
N VAL A 600 -31.04 39.17 21.39
CA VAL A 600 -29.97 39.43 22.36
C VAL A 600 -29.57 40.90 22.32
N SER A 601 -29.50 41.53 23.49
CA SER A 601 -28.89 42.85 23.67
C SER A 601 -27.80 42.79 24.74
N LEU A 602 -26.63 43.37 24.46
CA LEU A 602 -25.49 43.42 25.37
C LEU A 602 -25.33 44.81 25.98
N SER A 603 -24.94 44.88 27.25
CA SER A 603 -24.66 46.13 27.97
C SER A 603 -23.43 45.99 28.87
N GLN A 604 -22.77 47.11 29.18
CA GLN A 604 -21.57 47.08 30.03
C GLN A 604 -21.94 46.75 31.50
N SER A 605 -21.21 45.83 32.13
CA SER A 605 -21.38 45.54 33.55
C SER A 605 -20.97 46.75 34.40
N LYS A 606 -21.81 47.08 35.40
CA LYS A 606 -21.61 48.20 36.34
C LYS A 606 -20.73 47.82 37.53
N ASN A 607 -20.52 46.53 37.75
CA ASN A 607 -19.73 46.01 38.86
C ASN A 607 -18.22 46.18 38.58
N SER A 608 -17.42 46.17 39.65
CA SER A 608 -15.96 46.13 39.52
C SER A 608 -15.45 44.71 39.22
N GLN A 609 -14.22 44.61 38.71
CA GLN A 609 -13.58 43.32 38.47
C GLN A 609 -13.06 42.72 39.78
N CYS A 610 -13.52 41.52 40.14
CA CYS A 610 -12.97 40.77 41.27
C CYS A 610 -11.49 40.41 41.02
N LEU A 611 -10.60 40.78 41.94
CA LEU A 611 -9.16 40.52 41.81
C LEU A 611 -8.78 39.02 41.77
N ARG A 612 -9.63 38.15 42.32
CA ARG A 612 -9.44 36.69 42.35
C ARG A 612 -9.92 36.01 41.07
N CYS A 613 -11.23 35.99 40.82
CA CYS A 613 -11.83 35.27 39.68
C CYS A 613 -11.91 36.08 38.38
N ARG A 614 -11.55 37.37 38.40
CA ARG A 614 -11.54 38.27 37.22
C ARG A 614 -12.90 38.49 36.53
N LYS A 615 -13.99 38.04 37.17
CA LYS A 615 -15.38 38.33 36.82
C LYS A 615 -15.78 39.75 37.22
N TYR A 616 -16.76 40.32 36.53
CA TYR A 616 -17.34 41.64 36.85
C TYR A 616 -18.56 41.48 37.76
N ASN A 617 -18.32 40.94 38.97
CA ASN A 617 -19.34 40.67 39.98
C ASN A 617 -19.02 41.28 41.36
N ALA A 618 -17.92 42.03 41.49
CA ALA A 618 -17.59 42.70 42.74
C ALA A 618 -18.36 44.03 42.88
N VAL A 619 -19.34 44.04 43.78
CA VAL A 619 -20.01 45.25 44.28
C VAL A 619 -18.96 46.20 44.89
N GLN A 620 -19.19 47.52 44.77
CA GLN A 620 -18.33 48.56 45.34
C GLN A 620 -18.53 48.71 46.86
#